data_AF-A0A4Z0VXS5-F1
#
_entry.id   AF-A0A4Z0VXS5-F1
#
_cell.length_a   1.000
_cell.length_b   1.000
_cell.length_c   1.000
_cell.angle_alpha   90.00
_cell.angle_beta   90.00
_cell.angle_gamma   90.00
#
_symmetry.space_group_name_H-M   'P 1'
#
loop_
_entity.id
_entity.type
_entity.pdbx_description
1 polymer ?
#
loop_
_entity_poly.entity_id
_entity_poly.type
_entity_poly.pdbx_seq_one_letter_code
_entity_poly.pdbx_strand_id
1 'polypeptide(L)'
;MKINDDFIDSVKNNFKKYDDLAILLAYGDFNYNPDIFSNLFVIFYSEKDDHIEKIELFKNLVHNYFDVKYEILEEKQSSFYTKNSLKIDFKIKKPFTIEKDKEILEKRGINWDKSVLVRKNYETQNIKSNFINNFIKNYDDFYTHFYLGDFIKAYKNFNELLYTLFDMKGIYDSTEQSKIWYSSNHPARKDLEILVNLSSNLNPNKMMKKTKKLSEIFIKFLNEKDQDYKKVKSVLLSINKKYPYFFNLRDISKIANNDSEKVILNEGLVYRSASLERYKEEDIEEFMKNNDITKIVDLRDEEELALYKEKRNTFYSDDFKKKYVINIPISNFSVNKIFRNNIIKNGFDEFLNTQKKSIKVLFENHFNNADKDRMIIHCESGKDRTGLIIAILLDFLGVEKRVIKKDFMSSYQDSSEILIDMLIDTINQKYGGSENYLRDYCSVSQDILNSVRKKFVLVQKAY
;
A
#
# COMPACT_ATOMS: atom_id res chain seq x y z
N MET A 1 -10.25 45.79 -27.47
CA MET A 1 -9.25 45.67 -28.55
C MET A 1 -8.97 44.19 -28.75
N LYS A 2 -9.02 43.64 -29.96
CA LYS A 2 -8.66 42.23 -30.23
C LYS A 2 -7.15 42.14 -30.41
N ILE A 3 -6.50 41.10 -29.88
CA ILE A 3 -5.05 40.88 -30.05
C ILE A 3 -4.77 40.70 -31.55
N ASN A 4 -3.72 41.36 -32.09
CA ASN A 4 -3.33 41.15 -33.48
C ASN A 4 -2.86 39.70 -33.69
N ASP A 5 -3.42 39.01 -34.68
CA ASP A 5 -3.07 37.64 -35.05
C ASP A 5 -1.56 37.50 -35.33
N ASP A 6 -0.91 38.53 -35.89
CA ASP A 6 0.54 38.53 -36.13
C ASP A 6 1.36 38.43 -34.85
N PHE A 7 0.91 39.08 -33.76
CA PHE A 7 1.58 39.00 -32.46
C PHE A 7 1.39 37.60 -31.86
N ILE A 8 0.19 37.03 -31.98
CA ILE A 8 -0.11 35.66 -31.52
C ILE A 8 0.79 34.65 -32.23
N ASP A 9 0.94 34.77 -33.54
CA ASP A 9 1.76 33.86 -34.33
C ASP A 9 3.27 34.05 -34.10
N SER A 10 3.70 35.27 -33.78
CA SER A 10 5.07 35.52 -33.33
C SER A 10 5.38 34.88 -31.98
N VAL A 11 4.46 35.01 -31.02
CA VAL A 11 4.56 34.32 -29.72
C VAL A 11 4.62 32.81 -29.92
N LYS A 12 3.74 32.24 -30.76
CA LYS A 12 3.81 30.80 -31.12
C LYS A 12 5.18 30.41 -31.67
N ASN A 13 5.67 31.12 -32.67
CA ASN A 13 6.87 30.73 -33.40
C ASN A 13 8.14 30.86 -32.57
N ASN A 14 8.23 31.86 -31.70
CA ASN A 14 9.41 32.08 -30.87
C ASN A 14 9.47 31.10 -29.68
N PHE A 15 8.31 30.74 -29.14
CA PHE A 15 8.24 29.87 -27.97
C PHE A 15 7.97 28.39 -28.27
N LYS A 16 7.69 28.03 -29.53
CA LYS A 16 7.46 26.62 -29.91
C LYS A 16 8.62 25.66 -29.65
N LYS A 17 9.84 26.20 -29.50
CA LYS A 17 11.06 25.43 -29.19
C LYS A 17 11.13 24.97 -27.73
N TYR A 18 10.28 25.48 -26.83
CA TYR A 18 10.26 25.12 -25.43
C TYR A 18 9.17 24.08 -25.13
N ASP A 19 9.59 22.84 -24.94
CA ASP A 19 8.70 21.68 -24.72
C ASP A 19 7.96 21.69 -23.36
N ASP A 20 8.38 22.54 -22.42
CA ASP A 20 7.92 22.58 -21.02
C ASP A 20 6.98 23.76 -20.71
N LEU A 21 6.41 24.38 -21.75
CA LEU A 21 5.86 25.72 -21.65
C LEU A 21 4.43 25.82 -22.20
N ALA A 22 3.54 26.42 -21.43
CA ALA A 22 2.19 26.80 -21.87
C ALA A 22 1.98 28.31 -21.78
N ILE A 23 1.25 28.90 -22.71
CA ILE A 23 1.04 30.35 -22.79
C ILE A 23 -0.46 30.66 -22.80
N LEU A 24 -0.88 31.54 -21.89
CA LEU A 24 -2.21 32.12 -21.86
C LEU A 24 -2.12 33.60 -22.24
N LEU A 25 -2.85 33.98 -23.29
CA LEU A 25 -3.02 35.35 -23.73
C LEU A 25 -4.45 35.81 -23.37
N ALA A 26 -4.56 36.86 -22.58
CA ALA A 26 -5.86 37.42 -22.18
C ALA A 26 -5.85 38.94 -22.34
N TYR A 27 -6.98 39.53 -22.71
CA TYR A 27 -7.08 40.97 -22.93
C TYR A 27 -8.40 41.51 -22.39
N GLY A 28 -8.36 42.63 -21.69
CA GLY A 28 -9.57 43.25 -21.16
C GLY A 28 -9.31 44.16 -19.98
N ASP A 29 -10.31 44.96 -19.65
CA ASP A 29 -10.23 45.95 -18.59
C ASP A 29 -10.76 45.32 -17.30
N PHE A 30 -10.00 45.43 -16.20
CA PHE A 30 -10.51 45.02 -14.89
C PHE A 30 -11.59 46.03 -14.46
N ASN A 31 -12.83 45.56 -14.31
CA ASN A 31 -14.02 46.35 -13.93
C ASN A 31 -13.94 47.16 -12.60
N TYR A 32 -12.78 47.23 -11.93
CA TYR A 32 -12.59 47.91 -10.65
C TYR A 32 -11.53 49.02 -10.62
N ASN A 33 -10.88 49.38 -11.73
CA ASN A 33 -10.10 50.61 -11.80
C ASN A 33 -9.94 51.12 -13.25
N PRO A 34 -10.55 52.26 -13.62
CA PRO A 34 -10.45 52.82 -14.96
C PRO A 34 -9.19 53.70 -15.06
N ASP A 35 -8.01 53.13 -14.82
CA ASP A 35 -6.76 53.89 -14.94
C ASP A 35 -6.15 53.70 -16.33
N ILE A 36 -6.60 54.58 -17.25
CA ILE A 36 -5.93 55.09 -18.45
C ILE A 36 -5.56 54.07 -19.55
N PHE A 37 -5.30 52.80 -19.22
CA PHE A 37 -4.72 51.79 -20.09
C PHE A 37 -5.63 50.57 -20.29
N SER A 38 -5.71 50.11 -21.53
CA SER A 38 -6.19 48.75 -21.83
C SER A 38 -5.14 47.71 -21.40
N ASN A 39 -5.55 46.52 -20.95
CA ASN A 39 -4.61 45.50 -20.47
C ASN A 39 -4.51 44.28 -21.39
N LEU A 40 -3.28 43.83 -21.64
CA LEU A 40 -2.92 42.56 -22.26
C LEU A 40 -2.11 41.74 -21.25
N PHE A 41 -2.63 40.60 -20.83
CA PHE A 41 -1.94 39.64 -19.96
C PHE A 41 -1.34 38.52 -20.79
N VAL A 42 -0.06 38.26 -20.56
CA VAL A 42 0.67 37.14 -21.11
C VAL A 42 1.23 36.32 -19.95
N ILE A 43 0.60 35.17 -19.69
CA ILE A 43 0.98 34.29 -18.60
C ILE A 43 1.62 33.04 -19.17
N PHE A 44 2.87 32.82 -18.79
CA PHE A 44 3.66 31.64 -19.10
C PHE A 44 3.61 30.65 -17.94
N TYR A 45 3.42 29.38 -18.25
CA TYR A 45 3.44 28.31 -17.29
C TYR A 45 4.58 27.36 -17.62
N SER A 46 5.48 27.13 -16.66
CA SER A 46 6.66 26.28 -16.86
C SER A 46 7.06 25.58 -15.56
N GLU A 47 7.45 24.31 -15.68
CA GLU A 47 8.01 23.52 -14.56
C GLU A 47 9.46 23.95 -14.25
N LYS A 48 10.21 24.39 -15.27
CA LYS A 48 11.62 24.75 -15.15
C LYS A 48 11.79 26.18 -14.62
N ASP A 49 12.81 26.38 -13.79
CA ASP A 49 13.12 27.68 -13.19
C ASP A 49 13.99 28.58 -14.10
N ASP A 50 14.22 28.18 -15.35
CA ASP A 50 14.93 28.97 -16.37
C ASP A 50 14.02 30.09 -16.92
N HIS A 51 13.87 31.13 -16.12
CA HIS A 51 12.95 32.24 -16.35
C HIS A 51 13.59 33.38 -17.15
N ILE A 52 14.92 33.53 -17.09
CA ILE A 52 15.65 34.67 -17.65
C ILE A 52 15.62 34.66 -19.19
N GLU A 53 15.94 33.53 -19.84
CA GLU A 53 15.91 33.44 -21.32
C GLU A 53 14.49 33.72 -21.87
N LYS A 54 13.46 33.24 -21.17
CA LYS A 54 12.06 33.40 -21.56
C LYS A 54 11.59 34.84 -21.42
N ILE A 55 11.99 35.53 -20.34
CA ILE A 55 11.72 36.95 -20.14
C ILE A 55 12.36 37.77 -21.25
N GLU A 56 13.62 37.52 -21.60
CA GLU A 56 14.28 38.32 -22.63
C GLU A 56 13.73 38.09 -24.03
N LEU A 57 13.36 36.85 -24.36
CA LEU A 57 12.67 36.58 -25.62
C LEU A 57 11.32 37.29 -25.68
N PHE A 58 10.57 37.32 -24.58
CA PHE A 58 9.29 38.03 -24.52
C PHE A 58 9.48 39.55 -24.59
N LYS A 59 10.48 40.10 -23.89
CA LYS A 59 10.84 41.52 -23.95
C LYS A 59 11.09 41.96 -25.39
N ASN A 60 11.94 41.24 -26.11
CA ASN A 60 12.24 41.54 -27.51
C ASN A 60 10.99 41.51 -28.39
N LEU A 61 10.08 40.55 -28.16
CA LEU A 61 8.80 40.50 -28.87
C LEU A 61 7.92 41.71 -28.57
N VAL A 62 7.82 42.14 -27.31
CA VAL A 62 7.00 43.30 -26.97
C VAL A 62 7.54 44.58 -27.61
N HIS A 63 8.86 44.80 -27.57
CA HIS A 63 9.49 45.97 -28.20
C HIS A 63 9.36 45.98 -29.73
N ASN A 64 9.32 44.80 -30.37
CA ASN A 64 9.17 44.70 -31.83
C ASN A 64 7.73 44.98 -32.32
N TYR A 65 6.72 44.70 -31.49
CA TYR A 65 5.31 44.78 -31.90
C TYR A 65 4.56 45.97 -31.32
N PHE A 66 5.09 46.60 -30.27
CA PHE A 66 4.41 47.68 -29.56
C PHE A 66 5.35 48.87 -29.35
N ASP A 67 4.80 50.09 -29.45
CA ASP A 67 5.50 51.33 -29.14
C ASP A 67 5.69 51.49 -27.62
N VAL A 68 6.58 50.70 -27.02
CA VAL A 68 6.88 50.73 -25.59
C VAL A 68 7.43 52.10 -25.20
N LYS A 69 6.76 52.74 -24.25
CA LYS A 69 7.16 54.01 -23.62
C LYS A 69 7.95 53.77 -22.34
N TYR A 70 7.57 52.74 -21.58
CA TYR A 70 8.14 52.46 -20.26
C TYR A 70 8.02 50.97 -19.92
N GLU A 71 9.00 50.41 -19.20
CA GLU A 71 9.00 49.02 -18.75
C GLU A 71 9.39 48.88 -17.27
N ILE A 72 8.82 47.88 -16.61
CA ILE A 72 9.15 47.45 -15.25
C ILE A 72 9.52 45.97 -15.34
N LEU A 73 10.72 45.60 -14.89
CA LEU A 73 11.25 44.25 -14.97
C LEU A 73 11.44 43.65 -13.57
N GLU A 74 10.91 42.45 -13.36
CA GLU A 74 11.12 41.62 -12.17
C GLU A 74 11.43 40.17 -12.60
N GLU A 75 12.01 39.35 -11.71
CA GLU A 75 12.48 37.99 -12.05
C GLU A 75 11.40 37.03 -12.58
N LYS A 76 10.12 37.26 -12.24
CA LYS A 76 9.00 36.38 -12.64
C LYS A 76 7.81 37.16 -13.20
N GLN A 77 7.94 38.48 -13.32
CA GLN A 77 6.88 39.36 -13.77
C GLN A 77 7.49 40.57 -14.47
N SER A 78 6.85 41.07 -15.52
CA SER A 78 7.27 42.31 -16.14
C SER A 78 6.05 43.05 -16.67
N SER A 79 6.09 44.37 -16.66
CA SER A 79 5.00 45.21 -17.15
C SER A 79 5.53 46.22 -18.16
N PHE A 80 4.93 46.28 -19.34
CA PHE A 80 5.28 47.21 -20.40
C PHE A 80 4.13 48.17 -20.65
N TYR A 81 4.44 49.45 -20.84
CA TYR A 81 3.46 50.51 -21.06
C TYR A 81 3.74 51.14 -22.42
N THR A 82 2.75 51.14 -23.31
CA THR A 82 2.89 51.67 -24.66
C THR A 82 2.45 53.13 -24.76
N LYS A 83 2.83 53.82 -25.83
CA LYS A 83 2.36 55.18 -26.14
C LYS A 83 0.85 55.26 -26.36
N ASN A 84 0.21 54.17 -26.80
CA ASN A 84 -1.22 54.10 -27.11
C ASN A 84 -2.08 53.66 -25.92
N SER A 85 -1.58 53.87 -24.70
CA SER A 85 -2.27 53.47 -23.49
C SER A 85 -2.62 51.96 -23.44
N LEU A 86 -1.69 51.09 -23.85
CA LEU A 86 -1.77 49.64 -23.61
C LEU A 86 -0.75 49.26 -22.52
N LYS A 87 -1.20 48.52 -21.51
CA LYS A 87 -0.34 47.86 -20.53
C LYS A 87 -0.24 46.38 -20.86
N ILE A 88 0.98 45.86 -20.96
CA ILE A 88 1.26 44.46 -21.26
C ILE A 88 1.93 43.84 -20.03
N ASP A 89 1.23 42.93 -19.36
CA ASP A 89 1.70 42.24 -18.17
C ASP A 89 2.17 40.83 -18.54
N PHE A 90 3.46 40.56 -18.33
CA PHE A 90 4.10 39.27 -18.46
C PHE A 90 4.24 38.61 -17.08
N LYS A 91 3.90 37.32 -16.96
CA LYS A 91 4.10 36.59 -15.70
C LYS A 91 4.45 35.13 -15.93
N ILE A 92 5.38 34.59 -15.14
CA ILE A 92 5.67 33.16 -15.12
C ILE A 92 5.06 32.51 -13.87
N LYS A 93 4.32 31.41 -14.05
CA LYS A 93 3.67 30.62 -13.01
C LYS A 93 3.97 29.13 -13.14
N LYS A 94 3.64 28.36 -12.09
CA LYS A 94 3.66 26.89 -12.14
C LYS A 94 2.38 26.35 -12.83
N PRO A 95 2.45 25.24 -13.59
CA PRO A 95 1.37 24.79 -14.47
C PRO A 95 0.02 24.49 -13.80
N PHE A 96 0.00 24.06 -12.54
CA PHE A 96 -1.24 23.74 -11.82
C PHE A 96 -2.18 24.93 -11.59
N THR A 97 -1.74 26.16 -11.88
CA THR A 97 -2.53 27.39 -11.68
C THR A 97 -3.35 27.83 -12.89
N ILE A 98 -3.14 27.21 -14.07
CA ILE A 98 -3.71 27.67 -15.34
C ILE A 98 -5.25 27.74 -15.35
N GLU A 99 -5.92 26.73 -14.80
CA GLU A 99 -7.39 26.67 -14.79
C GLU A 99 -8.00 27.68 -13.81
N LYS A 100 -7.37 27.87 -12.65
CA LYS A 100 -7.77 28.89 -11.69
C LYS A 100 -7.64 30.30 -12.28
N ASP A 101 -6.61 30.54 -13.08
CA ASP A 101 -6.41 31.83 -13.75
C ASP A 101 -7.45 32.07 -14.84
N LYS A 102 -7.78 31.06 -15.67
CA LYS A 102 -8.89 31.13 -16.63
C LYS A 102 -10.22 31.48 -15.94
N GLU A 103 -10.55 30.77 -14.86
CA GLU A 103 -11.80 31.00 -14.09
C GLU A 103 -11.87 32.43 -13.52
N ILE A 104 -10.74 32.96 -13.02
CA ILE A 104 -10.66 34.34 -12.51
C ILE A 104 -10.87 35.35 -13.64
N LEU A 105 -10.30 35.12 -14.82
CA LEU A 105 -10.45 36.00 -15.98
C LEU A 105 -11.90 36.02 -16.47
N GLU A 106 -12.53 34.85 -16.57
CA GLU A 106 -13.95 34.71 -16.97
C GLU A 106 -14.90 35.37 -15.97
N LYS A 107 -14.72 35.14 -14.66
CA LYS A 107 -15.49 35.81 -13.61
C LYS A 107 -15.38 37.33 -13.65
N ARG A 108 -14.30 37.85 -14.23
CA ARG A 108 -14.04 39.30 -14.37
C ARG A 108 -14.50 39.86 -15.71
N GLY A 109 -15.12 39.05 -16.57
CA GLY A 109 -15.57 39.48 -17.90
C GLY A 109 -14.43 39.79 -18.87
N ILE A 110 -13.24 39.25 -18.62
CA ILE A 110 -12.06 39.46 -19.47
C ILE A 110 -12.09 38.42 -20.59
N ASN A 111 -12.05 38.91 -21.83
CA ASN A 111 -11.96 38.06 -23.00
C ASN A 111 -10.54 37.47 -23.08
N TRP A 112 -10.44 36.16 -23.28
CA TRP A 112 -9.19 35.50 -23.58
C TRP A 112 -9.29 34.90 -24.97
N ASP A 113 -8.32 35.21 -25.84
CA ASP A 113 -8.24 34.56 -27.15
C ASP A 113 -7.38 33.31 -27.00
N LYS A 114 -7.88 32.22 -27.60
CA LYS A 114 -7.32 30.86 -27.66
C LYS A 114 -6.00 30.66 -26.92
N SER A 115 -6.03 29.85 -25.85
CA SER A 115 -4.81 29.31 -25.24
C SER A 115 -3.87 28.80 -26.33
N VAL A 116 -2.71 29.45 -26.46
CA VAL A 116 -1.66 28.94 -27.33
C VAL A 116 -0.96 27.87 -26.52
N LEU A 117 -1.55 26.68 -26.56
CA LEU A 117 -0.86 25.48 -26.13
C LEU A 117 0.15 25.13 -27.21
N VAL A 118 1.40 25.61 -27.06
CA VAL A 118 2.52 24.85 -27.59
C VAL A 118 2.72 23.64 -26.66
N ARG A 119 1.74 22.73 -26.66
CA ARG A 119 1.94 21.41 -26.07
C ARG A 119 2.59 20.57 -27.14
N LYS A 120 3.73 19.97 -26.79
CA LYS A 120 4.08 18.64 -27.26
C LYS A 120 2.79 17.82 -27.23
N ASN A 121 2.51 17.07 -28.30
CA ASN A 121 1.69 15.87 -28.17
C ASN A 121 2.29 15.07 -27.02
N TYR A 122 1.77 15.25 -25.81
CA TYR A 122 1.87 14.23 -24.80
C TYR A 122 1.12 13.10 -25.44
N GLU A 123 1.85 12.12 -25.97
CA GLU A 123 1.27 10.83 -26.29
C GLU A 123 0.45 10.44 -25.06
N THR A 124 -0.86 10.50 -25.20
CA THR A 124 -1.84 10.25 -24.12
C THR A 124 -1.65 8.86 -23.50
N GLN A 125 -0.94 7.99 -24.20
CA GLN A 125 -0.42 6.73 -23.71
C GLN A 125 0.58 6.89 -22.54
N ASN A 126 1.53 7.83 -22.59
CA ASN A 126 2.57 7.96 -21.57
C ASN A 126 2.04 8.44 -20.20
N ILE A 127 1.06 9.35 -20.16
CA ILE A 127 0.47 9.82 -18.88
C ILE A 127 -0.35 8.70 -18.22
N LYS A 128 -1.17 8.00 -19.01
CA LYS A 128 -1.97 6.87 -18.53
C LYS A 128 -1.07 5.73 -18.06
N SER A 129 -0.04 5.37 -18.84
CA SER A 129 0.94 4.35 -18.45
C SER A 129 1.71 4.76 -17.20
N ASN A 130 2.04 6.04 -17.00
CA ASN A 130 2.68 6.51 -15.78
C ASN A 130 1.78 6.36 -14.55
N PHE A 131 0.50 6.75 -14.62
CA PHE A 131 -0.43 6.53 -13.51
C PHE A 131 -0.64 5.04 -13.22
N ILE A 132 -0.78 4.21 -14.26
CA ILE A 132 -0.91 2.76 -14.12
C ILE A 132 0.33 2.15 -13.47
N ASN A 133 1.51 2.46 -13.98
CA ASN A 133 2.77 1.93 -13.46
C ASN A 133 3.03 2.42 -12.03
N ASN A 134 2.78 3.70 -11.74
CA ASN A 134 2.95 4.26 -10.41
C ASN A 134 1.96 3.65 -9.41
N PHE A 135 0.69 3.47 -9.80
CA PHE A 135 -0.30 2.82 -8.95
C PHE A 135 0.08 1.36 -8.68
N ILE A 136 0.37 0.56 -9.71
CA ILE A 136 0.74 -0.85 -9.55
C ILE A 136 1.98 -1.00 -8.68
N LYS A 137 3.02 -0.19 -8.93
CA LYS A 137 4.26 -0.22 -8.14
C LYS A 137 3.97 0.10 -6.68
N ASN A 138 3.31 1.23 -6.39
CA ASN A 138 3.01 1.61 -5.01
C ASN A 138 2.04 0.63 -4.33
N TYR A 139 1.21 -0.08 -5.09
CA TYR A 139 0.33 -1.11 -4.56
C TYR A 139 1.12 -2.36 -4.16
N ASP A 140 2.01 -2.87 -5.03
CA ASP A 140 2.93 -3.97 -4.68
C ASP A 140 3.89 -3.57 -3.55
N ASP A 141 4.47 -2.36 -3.58
CA ASP A 141 5.37 -1.85 -2.55
C ASP A 141 4.64 -1.64 -1.21
N PHE A 142 3.39 -1.13 -1.23
CA PHE A 142 2.56 -1.03 -0.03
C PHE A 142 2.46 -2.40 0.63
N TYR A 143 2.05 -3.42 -0.12
CA TYR A 143 1.89 -4.74 0.43
C TYR A 143 3.23 -5.36 0.81
N THR A 144 4.29 -5.16 0.03
CA THR A 144 5.65 -5.59 0.37
C THR A 144 6.05 -5.04 1.75
N HIS A 145 5.95 -3.73 1.95
CA HIS A 145 6.34 -3.10 3.20
C HIS A 145 5.39 -3.42 4.36
N PHE A 146 4.09 -3.48 4.09
CA PHE A 146 3.09 -3.88 5.09
C PHE A 146 3.34 -5.31 5.58
N TYR A 147 3.69 -6.22 4.65
CA TYR A 147 4.18 -7.58 4.89
C TYR A 147 5.70 -7.64 5.09
N LEU A 148 6.35 -6.54 5.47
CA LEU A 148 7.67 -6.57 6.10
C LEU A 148 7.61 -5.94 7.49
N GLY A 149 6.44 -5.47 7.91
CA GLY A 149 6.26 -4.73 9.16
C GLY A 149 6.83 -3.31 9.10
N ASP A 150 7.26 -2.85 7.93
CA ASP A 150 7.72 -1.49 7.70
C ASP A 150 6.50 -0.59 7.47
N PHE A 151 5.75 -0.34 8.54
CA PHE A 151 4.51 0.44 8.48
C PHE A 151 4.73 1.89 8.03
N ILE A 152 5.94 2.43 8.24
CA ILE A 152 6.28 3.78 7.79
C ILE A 152 6.37 3.82 6.26
N LYS A 153 7.10 2.87 5.64
CA LYS A 153 7.15 2.78 4.18
C LYS A 153 5.81 2.36 3.60
N ALA A 154 5.12 1.39 4.21
CA ALA A 154 3.77 1.03 3.79
C ALA A 154 2.83 2.24 3.81
N TYR A 155 2.92 3.08 4.84
CA TYR A 155 2.14 4.31 4.93
C TYR A 155 2.51 5.32 3.84
N LYS A 156 3.80 5.49 3.56
CA LYS A 156 4.26 6.30 2.43
C LYS A 156 3.63 5.82 1.12
N ASN A 157 3.72 4.53 0.82
CA ASN A 157 3.11 3.98 -0.41
C ASN A 157 1.59 4.10 -0.42
N PHE A 158 0.91 3.97 0.72
CA PHE A 158 -0.53 4.23 0.84
C PHE A 158 -0.89 5.67 0.45
N ASN A 159 -0.09 6.65 0.88
CA ASN A 159 -0.28 8.05 0.49
C ASN A 159 0.00 8.26 -1.00
N GLU A 160 1.01 7.62 -1.58
CA GLU A 160 1.27 7.68 -3.03
C GLU A 160 0.09 7.13 -3.85
N LEU A 161 -0.56 6.07 -3.37
CA LEU A 161 -1.79 5.54 -3.98
C LEU A 161 -2.95 6.53 -3.89
N LEU A 162 -3.11 7.22 -2.75
CA LEU A 162 -4.11 8.28 -2.59
C LEU A 162 -3.83 9.47 -3.51
N TYR A 163 -2.59 9.97 -3.56
CA TYR A 163 -2.20 11.08 -4.43
C TYR A 163 -2.42 10.75 -5.89
N THR A 164 -2.03 9.54 -6.32
CA THR A 164 -2.30 9.05 -7.68
C THR A 164 -3.80 9.14 -8.02
N LEU A 165 -4.69 8.76 -7.10
CA LEU A 165 -6.13 8.84 -7.32
C LEU A 165 -6.68 10.27 -7.27
N PHE A 166 -6.13 11.14 -6.42
CA PHE A 166 -6.48 12.56 -6.41
C PHE A 166 -6.05 13.25 -7.70
N ASP A 167 -4.86 12.95 -8.22
CA ASP A 167 -4.34 13.50 -9.48
C ASP A 167 -5.18 13.04 -10.68
N MET A 168 -5.48 11.73 -10.75
CA MET A 168 -6.37 11.19 -11.78
C MET A 168 -7.76 11.84 -11.74
N LYS A 169 -8.27 12.12 -10.54
CA LYS A 169 -9.54 12.83 -10.38
C LYS A 169 -9.45 14.30 -10.79
N GLY A 170 -8.41 15.02 -10.38
CA GLY A 170 -8.23 16.44 -10.73
C GLY A 170 -8.17 16.65 -12.24
N ILE A 171 -7.54 15.73 -12.96
CA ILE A 171 -7.50 15.69 -14.44
C ILE A 171 -8.88 15.41 -15.06
N TYR A 172 -9.76 14.71 -14.35
CA TYR A 172 -11.11 14.38 -14.80
C TYR A 172 -12.11 15.53 -14.53
N ASP A 173 -12.03 16.17 -13.36
CA ASP A 173 -12.96 17.24 -12.96
C ASP A 173 -12.69 18.57 -13.69
N SER A 174 -11.53 18.73 -14.36
CA SER A 174 -11.29 19.86 -15.26
C SER A 174 -12.17 19.72 -16.52
N THR A 175 -13.23 20.52 -16.57
CA THR A 175 -14.38 20.45 -17.49
C THR A 175 -14.09 20.66 -18.99
N GLU A 176 -12.85 20.89 -19.41
CA GLU A 176 -12.50 20.85 -20.84
C GLU A 176 -12.01 19.47 -21.21
N GLN A 177 -12.88 18.64 -21.79
CA GLN A 177 -12.61 17.40 -22.55
C GLN A 177 -11.14 16.99 -22.62
N SER A 178 -10.56 16.55 -21.49
CA SER A 178 -9.35 15.76 -21.55
C SER A 178 -9.84 14.42 -22.09
N LYS A 179 -9.72 14.22 -23.40
CA LYS A 179 -9.77 12.90 -24.04
C LYS A 179 -8.56 12.08 -23.58
N ILE A 180 -8.40 11.95 -22.28
CA ILE A 180 -7.57 10.98 -21.59
C ILE A 180 -8.59 9.93 -21.16
N TRP A 181 -8.56 8.79 -21.85
CA TRP A 181 -9.56 7.72 -21.90
C TRP A 181 -10.14 7.25 -20.55
N TYR A 182 -11.03 8.02 -19.96
CA TYR A 182 -11.79 7.64 -18.78
C TYR A 182 -13.28 7.83 -19.08
N SER A 183 -14.07 6.79 -18.81
CA SER A 183 -15.44 6.68 -19.34
C SER A 183 -16.32 7.86 -18.90
N SER A 184 -17.26 8.25 -19.75
CA SER A 184 -18.31 9.24 -19.46
C SER A 184 -19.26 8.83 -18.31
N ASN A 185 -19.06 7.66 -17.72
CA ASN A 185 -19.82 7.12 -16.60
C ASN A 185 -18.96 7.02 -15.32
N HIS A 186 -18.23 8.09 -14.96
CA HIS A 186 -17.39 8.11 -13.76
C HIS A 186 -18.22 8.36 -12.47
N PRO A 187 -17.87 7.71 -11.34
CA PRO A 187 -18.57 7.89 -10.07
C PRO A 187 -18.53 9.33 -9.53
N ALA A 188 -19.69 9.75 -9.03
CA ALA A 188 -20.03 11.08 -8.55
C ALA A 188 -19.22 11.53 -7.31
N ARG A 189 -19.48 12.78 -6.87
CA ARG A 189 -19.07 13.46 -5.60
C ARG A 189 -18.84 12.54 -4.38
N LYS A 190 -19.58 11.42 -4.28
CA LYS A 190 -19.45 10.35 -3.27
C LYS A 190 -18.06 9.71 -3.18
N ASP A 191 -17.35 9.50 -4.30
CA ASP A 191 -16.03 8.86 -4.26
C ASP A 191 -14.94 9.81 -3.71
N LEU A 192 -15.17 11.13 -3.73
CA LEU A 192 -14.31 12.15 -3.10
C LEU A 192 -14.42 12.08 -1.57
N GLU A 193 -15.64 12.00 -1.05
CA GLU A 193 -15.88 11.76 0.37
C GLU A 193 -15.28 10.42 0.81
N ILE A 194 -15.34 9.38 -0.04
CA ILE A 194 -14.68 8.11 0.22
C ILE A 194 -13.15 8.29 0.26
N LEU A 195 -12.52 8.96 -0.70
CA LEU A 195 -11.07 9.18 -0.70
C LEU A 195 -10.61 9.99 0.53
N VAL A 196 -11.34 11.04 0.91
CA VAL A 196 -11.07 11.84 2.12
C VAL A 196 -11.28 11.02 3.41
N ASN A 197 -12.30 10.16 3.44
CA ASN A 197 -12.49 9.24 4.56
C ASN A 197 -11.39 8.17 4.62
N LEU A 198 -10.90 7.70 3.47
CA LEU A 198 -9.81 6.73 3.39
C LEU A 198 -8.47 7.35 3.84
N SER A 199 -8.24 8.65 3.59
CA SER A 199 -7.07 9.37 4.12
C SER A 199 -7.13 9.61 5.63
N SER A 200 -8.32 9.57 6.25
CA SER A 200 -8.48 9.76 7.69
C SER A 200 -8.09 8.50 8.49
N ASN A 201 -7.31 8.60 9.56
CA ASN A 201 -6.93 7.49 10.49
C ASN A 201 -5.84 6.52 9.97
N LEU A 202 -4.72 6.49 10.70
CA LEU A 202 -3.47 5.77 10.43
C LEU A 202 -3.42 4.34 10.98
N ASN A 203 -4.54 3.79 11.47
CA ASN A 203 -4.54 2.47 12.09
C ASN A 203 -4.10 1.38 11.08
N PRO A 204 -2.97 0.68 11.31
CA PRO A 204 -2.47 -0.35 10.40
C PRO A 204 -3.48 -1.47 10.13
N ASN A 205 -4.31 -1.81 11.13
CA ASN A 205 -5.36 -2.84 10.99
C ASN A 205 -6.42 -2.45 9.95
N LYS A 206 -6.58 -1.16 9.65
CA LYS A 206 -7.54 -0.66 8.65
C LYS A 206 -6.86 -0.37 7.31
N MET A 207 -5.55 -0.16 7.27
CA MET A 207 -4.81 0.23 6.06
C MET A 207 -4.95 -0.80 4.92
N MET A 208 -4.94 -2.09 5.21
CA MET A 208 -5.10 -3.12 4.18
C MET A 208 -6.49 -3.07 3.52
N LYS A 209 -7.56 -2.94 4.33
CA LYS A 209 -8.93 -2.77 3.82
C LYS A 209 -9.07 -1.50 2.99
N LYS A 210 -8.44 -0.41 3.44
CA LYS A 210 -8.43 0.86 2.71
C LYS A 210 -7.68 0.75 1.38
N THR A 211 -6.53 0.10 1.37
CA THR A 211 -5.72 -0.08 0.15
C THR A 211 -6.45 -0.93 -0.88
N LYS A 212 -7.15 -2.00 -0.43
CA LYS A 212 -8.08 -2.75 -1.31
C LYS A 212 -9.15 -1.83 -1.89
N LYS A 213 -9.75 -0.95 -1.07
CA LYS A 213 -10.72 0.06 -1.57
C LYS A 213 -10.12 1.02 -2.59
N LEU A 214 -8.86 1.46 -2.41
CA LEU A 214 -8.17 2.29 -3.40
C LEU A 214 -8.01 1.56 -4.73
N SER A 215 -7.69 0.26 -4.73
CA SER A 215 -7.62 -0.52 -5.98
C SER A 215 -8.97 -0.68 -6.67
N GLU A 216 -10.06 -0.84 -5.91
CA GLU A 216 -11.41 -0.88 -6.49
C GLU A 216 -11.75 0.46 -7.15
N ILE A 217 -11.43 1.58 -6.50
CA ILE A 217 -11.63 2.92 -7.04
C ILE A 217 -10.76 3.11 -8.29
N PHE A 218 -9.48 2.72 -8.24
CA PHE A 218 -8.56 2.81 -9.37
C PHE A 218 -9.07 2.04 -10.61
N ILE A 219 -9.62 0.84 -10.42
CA ILE A 219 -10.21 0.06 -11.51
C ILE A 219 -11.42 0.78 -12.12
N LYS A 220 -12.24 1.50 -11.33
CA LYS A 220 -13.36 2.29 -11.86
C LYS A 220 -12.90 3.48 -12.69
N PHE A 221 -11.73 4.05 -12.40
CA PHE A 221 -11.14 5.07 -13.25
C PHE A 221 -10.81 4.49 -14.63
N LEU A 222 -10.38 3.23 -14.73
CA LEU A 222 -10.06 2.57 -16.00
C LEU A 222 -11.32 2.19 -16.80
N ASN A 223 -11.28 2.37 -18.13
CA ASN A 223 -12.37 1.97 -19.03
C ASN A 223 -12.34 0.45 -19.29
N GLU A 224 -13.45 -0.26 -19.06
CA GLU A 224 -13.55 -1.71 -19.24
C GLU A 224 -13.29 -2.20 -20.68
N LYS A 225 -13.49 -1.32 -21.67
CA LYS A 225 -13.24 -1.62 -23.09
C LYS A 225 -11.75 -1.49 -23.48
N ASP A 226 -10.91 -1.02 -22.57
CA ASP A 226 -9.48 -0.80 -22.80
C ASP A 226 -8.67 -2.10 -22.60
N GLN A 227 -7.64 -2.30 -23.42
CA GLN A 227 -6.73 -3.45 -23.29
C GLN A 227 -6.01 -3.45 -21.94
N ASP A 228 -5.71 -2.26 -21.39
CA ASP A 228 -5.04 -2.13 -20.10
C ASP A 228 -5.94 -2.55 -18.94
N TYR A 229 -7.26 -2.39 -19.02
CA TYR A 229 -8.18 -2.74 -17.91
C TYR A 229 -8.03 -4.21 -17.51
N LYS A 230 -8.06 -5.13 -18.50
CA LYS A 230 -7.92 -6.57 -18.24
C LYS A 230 -6.54 -6.90 -17.66
N LYS A 231 -5.49 -6.30 -18.22
CA LYS A 231 -4.10 -6.51 -17.78
C LYS A 231 -3.88 -6.01 -16.36
N VAL A 232 -4.26 -4.77 -16.07
CA VAL A 232 -4.13 -4.16 -14.74
C VAL A 232 -4.95 -4.93 -13.71
N LYS A 233 -6.21 -5.26 -14.01
CA LYS A 233 -7.05 -6.08 -13.12
C LYS A 233 -6.41 -7.42 -12.82
N SER A 234 -5.84 -8.10 -13.83
CA SER A 234 -5.08 -9.33 -13.64
C SER A 234 -3.86 -9.13 -12.75
N VAL A 235 -3.08 -8.07 -12.93
CA VAL A 235 -1.89 -7.78 -12.12
C VAL A 235 -2.28 -7.50 -10.67
N LEU A 236 -3.29 -6.66 -10.42
CA LEU A 236 -3.77 -6.38 -9.07
C LEU A 236 -4.32 -7.63 -8.38
N LEU A 237 -5.00 -8.52 -9.13
CA LEU A 237 -5.42 -9.83 -8.61
C LEU A 237 -4.21 -10.71 -8.27
N SER A 238 -3.17 -10.74 -9.09
CA SER A 238 -1.93 -11.47 -8.78
C SER A 238 -1.21 -10.90 -7.55
N ILE A 239 -1.17 -9.58 -7.39
CA ILE A 239 -0.64 -8.92 -6.19
C ILE A 239 -1.47 -9.31 -4.96
N ASN A 240 -2.80 -9.27 -5.04
CA ASN A 240 -3.67 -9.69 -3.94
C ASN A 240 -3.55 -11.18 -3.60
N LYS A 241 -3.24 -12.03 -4.58
CA LYS A 241 -2.90 -13.44 -4.35
C LYS A 241 -1.52 -13.59 -3.69
N LYS A 242 -0.55 -12.77 -4.07
CA LYS A 242 0.81 -12.73 -3.49
C LYS A 242 0.79 -12.29 -2.03
N TYR A 243 -0.10 -11.38 -1.65
CA TYR A 243 -0.24 -10.83 -0.30
C TYR A 243 -1.59 -11.20 0.31
N PRO A 244 -1.68 -12.35 0.98
CA PRO A 244 -2.95 -12.91 1.41
C PRO A 244 -3.63 -12.04 2.47
N TYR A 245 -4.79 -11.48 2.14
CA TYR A 245 -5.64 -10.53 2.90
C TYR A 245 -5.72 -10.70 4.44
N PHE A 246 -5.36 -11.85 5.00
CA PHE A 246 -5.31 -12.08 6.43
C PHE A 246 -3.96 -11.70 7.02
N PHE A 247 -3.99 -10.85 8.05
CA PHE A 247 -2.80 -10.35 8.70
C PHE A 247 -1.94 -11.49 9.26
N ASN A 248 -0.62 -11.40 9.03
CA ASN A 248 0.38 -12.38 9.47
C ASN A 248 0.16 -13.81 8.90
N LEU A 249 -0.67 -13.96 7.86
CA LEU A 249 -0.94 -15.24 7.22
C LEU A 249 0.23 -15.69 6.34
N ARG A 250 0.73 -16.91 6.59
CA ARG A 250 1.68 -17.59 5.70
C ARG A 250 1.69 -19.09 5.95
N ASP A 251 2.05 -19.85 4.93
CA ASP A 251 2.43 -21.26 5.07
C ASP A 251 3.78 -21.36 5.79
N ILE A 252 3.86 -22.18 6.84
CA ILE A 252 5.05 -22.32 7.68
C ILE A 252 6.23 -22.96 6.93
N SER A 253 5.96 -23.69 5.85
CA SER A 253 6.98 -24.35 5.04
C SER A 253 7.77 -23.38 4.16
N LYS A 254 7.19 -22.22 3.79
CA LYS A 254 7.76 -21.35 2.75
C LYS A 254 9.12 -20.79 3.12
N ILE A 255 9.26 -20.25 4.33
CA ILE A 255 10.55 -19.72 4.81
C ILE A 255 11.53 -20.86 5.05
N ALA A 256 11.06 -22.00 5.59
CA ALA A 256 11.88 -23.18 5.79
C ALA A 256 12.48 -23.68 4.46
N ASN A 257 11.67 -23.86 3.42
CA ASN A 257 12.09 -24.38 2.12
C ASN A 257 13.06 -23.47 1.38
N ASN A 258 12.91 -22.15 1.55
CA ASN A 258 13.79 -21.18 0.91
C ASN A 258 15.19 -21.11 1.55
N ASP A 259 15.27 -21.32 2.87
CA ASP A 259 16.48 -20.99 3.64
C ASP A 259 17.14 -22.19 4.35
N SER A 260 16.44 -23.33 4.49
CA SER A 260 16.95 -24.52 5.17
C SER A 260 17.89 -25.31 4.27
N GLU A 261 19.05 -25.63 4.84
CA GLU A 261 20.07 -26.47 4.23
C GLU A 261 19.88 -27.94 4.60
N LYS A 262 19.09 -28.24 5.64
CA LYS A 262 18.88 -29.59 6.18
C LYS A 262 17.61 -30.28 5.70
N VAL A 263 16.52 -29.53 5.50
CA VAL A 263 15.21 -30.14 5.21
C VAL A 263 14.44 -29.34 4.16
N ILE A 264 13.59 -30.05 3.41
CA ILE A 264 12.52 -29.48 2.59
C ILE A 264 11.21 -30.04 3.14
N LEU A 265 10.27 -29.16 3.42
CA LEU A 265 8.96 -29.47 3.96
C LEU A 265 7.88 -29.51 2.87
N ASN A 266 6.88 -30.36 3.06
CA ASN A 266 5.65 -30.35 2.26
C ASN A 266 4.88 -29.05 2.51
N GLU A 267 4.47 -28.41 1.41
CA GLU A 267 3.75 -27.15 1.44
C GLU A 267 2.24 -27.34 1.67
N GLY A 268 1.60 -26.30 2.19
CA GLY A 268 0.15 -26.20 2.32
C GLY A 268 -0.46 -26.95 3.51
N LEU A 269 0.33 -27.65 4.34
CA LEU A 269 -0.19 -28.43 5.46
C LEU A 269 -0.66 -27.57 6.63
N VAL A 270 0.13 -26.55 6.98
CA VAL A 270 -0.14 -25.66 8.11
C VAL A 270 0.17 -24.23 7.71
N TYR A 271 -0.83 -23.38 7.88
CA TYR A 271 -0.72 -21.94 7.77
C TYR A 271 -0.74 -21.34 9.18
N ARG A 272 0.03 -20.29 9.43
CA ARG A 272 -0.09 -19.45 10.62
C ARG A 272 -0.72 -18.12 10.27
N SER A 273 -1.50 -17.51 11.16
CA SER A 273 -2.05 -16.15 10.97
C SER A 273 -2.30 -15.41 12.27
N ALA A 274 -2.67 -14.13 12.20
CA ALA A 274 -3.40 -13.45 13.26
C ALA A 274 -4.87 -13.91 13.31
N SER A 275 -5.61 -13.52 14.35
CA SER A 275 -7.03 -13.84 14.46
C SER A 275 -7.81 -13.35 13.24
N LEU A 276 -8.57 -14.28 12.64
CA LEU A 276 -9.35 -14.02 11.44
C LEU A 276 -10.75 -13.43 11.74
N GLU A 277 -11.17 -13.36 13.01
CA GLU A 277 -12.49 -12.83 13.43
C GLU A 277 -12.79 -11.41 12.97
N ARG A 278 -11.75 -10.66 12.58
CA ARG A 278 -11.88 -9.29 12.06
C ARG A 278 -12.27 -9.23 10.57
N TYR A 279 -12.31 -10.38 9.90
CA TYR A 279 -12.62 -10.52 8.48
C TYR A 279 -14.00 -11.15 8.28
N LYS A 280 -14.52 -11.03 7.07
CA LYS A 280 -15.79 -11.64 6.71
C LYS A 280 -15.63 -13.15 6.59
N GLU A 281 -16.62 -13.90 7.07
CA GLU A 281 -16.59 -15.37 7.03
C GLU A 281 -16.49 -15.89 5.60
N GLU A 282 -17.16 -15.24 4.64
CA GLU A 282 -17.13 -15.65 3.24
C GLU A 282 -15.72 -15.53 2.63
N ASP A 283 -14.97 -14.47 3.00
CA ASP A 283 -13.58 -14.29 2.57
C ASP A 283 -12.69 -15.41 3.13
N ILE A 284 -12.94 -15.82 4.38
CA ILE A 284 -12.19 -16.88 5.07
C ILE A 284 -12.51 -18.24 4.44
N GLU A 285 -13.78 -18.55 4.22
CA GLU A 285 -14.21 -19.79 3.57
C GLU A 285 -13.65 -19.92 2.16
N GLU A 286 -13.65 -18.83 1.38
CA GLU A 286 -13.07 -18.81 0.02
C GLU A 286 -11.57 -19.14 0.07
N PHE A 287 -10.81 -18.50 0.96
CA PHE A 287 -9.40 -18.79 1.12
C PHE A 287 -9.17 -20.23 1.58
N MET A 288 -9.94 -20.70 2.56
CA MET A 288 -9.81 -22.06 3.08
C MET A 288 -10.06 -23.08 1.97
N LYS A 289 -11.14 -22.91 1.20
CA LYS A 289 -11.46 -23.75 0.05
C LYS A 289 -10.36 -23.75 -1.02
N ASN A 290 -9.80 -22.58 -1.34
CA ASN A 290 -8.76 -22.45 -2.36
C ASN A 290 -7.41 -23.09 -1.96
N ASN A 291 -7.21 -23.39 -0.67
CA ASN A 291 -5.97 -23.97 -0.13
C ASN A 291 -6.19 -25.35 0.51
N ASP A 292 -7.37 -25.95 0.32
CA ASP A 292 -7.87 -27.18 0.95
C ASP A 292 -7.75 -27.20 2.49
N ILE A 293 -7.90 -26.03 3.12
CA ILE A 293 -7.88 -25.87 4.58
C ILE A 293 -9.26 -26.24 5.12
N THR A 294 -9.28 -27.09 6.13
CA THR A 294 -10.50 -27.67 6.70
C THR A 294 -10.82 -27.10 8.08
N LYS A 295 -9.85 -26.53 8.78
CA LYS A 295 -10.03 -26.01 10.14
C LYS A 295 -9.15 -24.81 10.50
N ILE A 296 -9.57 -24.11 11.54
CA ILE A 296 -8.86 -23.01 12.19
C ILE A 296 -8.60 -23.43 13.64
N VAL A 297 -7.34 -23.46 14.05
CA VAL A 297 -6.91 -23.74 15.43
C VAL A 297 -6.65 -22.43 16.14
N ASP A 298 -7.51 -22.08 17.10
CA ASP A 298 -7.42 -20.86 17.90
C ASP A 298 -6.76 -21.14 19.25
N LEU A 299 -5.61 -20.51 19.49
CA LEU A 299 -4.80 -20.70 20.69
C LEU A 299 -5.17 -19.78 21.86
N ARG A 300 -6.18 -18.91 21.69
CA ARG A 300 -6.62 -17.99 22.74
C ARG A 300 -7.41 -18.70 23.84
N ASP A 301 -7.33 -18.21 25.07
CA ASP A 301 -8.17 -18.71 26.16
C ASP A 301 -9.56 -18.04 26.14
N GLU A 302 -10.51 -18.59 26.90
CA GLU A 302 -11.88 -18.11 26.94
C GLU A 302 -12.00 -16.66 27.44
N GLU A 303 -11.15 -16.27 28.39
CA GLU A 303 -11.10 -14.90 28.91
C GLU A 303 -10.69 -13.90 27.83
N GLU A 304 -9.63 -14.20 27.07
CA GLU A 304 -9.19 -13.37 25.95
C GLU A 304 -10.25 -13.31 24.85
N LEU A 305 -10.91 -14.43 24.55
CA LEU A 305 -12.02 -14.48 23.58
C LEU A 305 -13.20 -13.59 24.02
N ALA A 306 -13.57 -13.61 25.29
CA ALA A 306 -14.62 -12.78 25.85
C ALA A 306 -14.26 -11.28 25.77
N LEU A 307 -13.04 -10.91 26.16
CA LEU A 307 -12.53 -9.53 26.07
C LEU A 307 -12.44 -9.04 24.62
N TYR A 308 -12.05 -9.92 23.70
CA TYR A 308 -11.98 -9.60 22.28
C TYR A 308 -13.37 -9.28 21.72
N LYS A 309 -14.38 -10.10 22.09
CA LYS A 309 -15.78 -9.90 21.71
C LYS A 309 -16.32 -8.57 22.23
N GLU A 310 -16.07 -8.25 23.51
CA GLU A 310 -16.51 -7.01 24.15
C GLU A 310 -15.90 -5.77 23.47
N LYS A 311 -14.58 -5.76 23.25
CA LYS A 311 -13.86 -4.58 22.75
C LYS A 311 -14.06 -4.29 21.27
N ARG A 312 -14.22 -5.33 20.44
CA ARG A 312 -14.15 -5.18 18.99
C ARG A 312 -15.50 -5.37 18.30
N ASN A 313 -16.50 -5.92 18.99
CA ASN A 313 -17.81 -6.25 18.43
C ASN A 313 -17.69 -7.08 17.12
N THR A 314 -16.70 -7.98 17.09
CA THR A 314 -16.43 -8.90 15.98
C THR A 314 -16.30 -10.30 16.56
N PHE A 315 -17.06 -11.25 16.02
CA PHE A 315 -17.05 -12.65 16.43
C PHE A 315 -17.48 -13.51 15.23
N TYR A 316 -17.02 -14.75 15.19
CA TYR A 316 -17.58 -15.74 14.27
C TYR A 316 -19.04 -16.03 14.65
N SER A 317 -19.88 -16.28 13.66
CA SER A 317 -21.19 -16.90 13.84
C SER A 317 -21.03 -18.26 14.52
N ASP A 318 -22.04 -18.67 15.28
CA ASP A 318 -22.01 -19.95 15.99
C ASP A 318 -21.85 -21.13 15.02
N ASP A 319 -22.46 -21.03 13.84
CA ASP A 319 -22.35 -22.03 12.77
C ASP A 319 -20.92 -22.10 12.21
N PHE A 320 -20.30 -20.96 11.90
CA PHE A 320 -18.92 -20.91 11.42
C PHE A 320 -17.96 -21.46 12.48
N LYS A 321 -18.12 -21.05 13.74
CA LYS A 321 -17.29 -21.51 14.85
C LYS A 321 -17.40 -23.03 15.01
N LYS A 322 -18.62 -23.57 15.02
CA LYS A 322 -18.88 -25.02 15.15
C LYS A 322 -18.29 -25.82 13.98
N LYS A 323 -18.31 -25.25 12.77
CA LYS A 323 -17.86 -25.92 11.55
C LYS A 323 -16.36 -25.92 11.38
N TYR A 324 -15.68 -24.81 11.70
CA TYR A 324 -14.28 -24.62 11.33
C TYR A 324 -13.33 -24.41 12.51
N VAL A 325 -13.79 -23.92 13.65
CA VAL A 325 -12.91 -23.41 14.70
C VAL A 325 -12.74 -24.44 15.82
N ILE A 326 -11.49 -24.81 16.09
CA ILE A 326 -11.10 -25.66 17.21
C ILE A 326 -10.28 -24.81 18.17
N ASN A 327 -10.74 -24.68 19.41
CA ASN A 327 -10.02 -23.92 20.43
C ASN A 327 -9.08 -24.84 21.23
N ILE A 328 -7.80 -24.51 21.23
CA ILE A 328 -6.75 -25.22 21.99
C ILE A 328 -5.98 -24.17 22.78
N PRO A 329 -6.42 -23.83 24.00
CA PRO A 329 -5.90 -22.68 24.72
C PRO A 329 -4.41 -22.88 25.05
N ILE A 330 -3.63 -21.84 24.76
CA ILE A 330 -2.24 -21.68 25.17
C ILE A 330 -2.15 -20.41 26.00
N SER A 331 -1.60 -20.52 27.22
CA SER A 331 -1.49 -19.37 28.12
C SER A 331 -0.70 -18.24 27.48
N ASN A 332 -1.12 -16.99 27.71
CA ASN A 332 -0.43 -15.84 27.16
C ASN A 332 1.01 -15.75 27.69
N PHE A 333 1.98 -15.79 26.78
CA PHE A 333 3.40 -15.70 27.10
C PHE A 333 3.87 -14.27 26.88
N SER A 334 3.98 -13.50 27.97
CA SER A 334 4.41 -12.11 27.90
C SER A 334 5.93 -12.00 28.03
N VAL A 335 6.57 -11.46 27.00
CA VAL A 335 7.99 -11.12 26.96
C VAL A 335 8.37 -10.21 28.15
N ASN A 336 7.48 -9.30 28.57
CA ASN A 336 7.70 -8.42 29.72
C ASN A 336 7.87 -9.17 31.06
N LYS A 337 7.35 -10.41 31.18
CA LYS A 337 7.61 -11.26 32.36
C LYS A 337 9.05 -11.79 32.39
N ILE A 338 9.71 -11.90 31.23
CA ILE A 338 11.11 -12.35 31.10
C ILE A 338 12.07 -11.21 31.49
N PHE A 339 11.73 -9.96 31.18
CA PHE A 339 12.61 -8.79 31.33
C PHE A 339 12.35 -7.92 32.58
N ARG A 340 11.62 -8.41 33.60
CA ARG A 340 11.47 -7.66 34.86
C ARG A 340 12.84 -7.51 35.56
N ASN A 341 13.27 -6.26 35.77
CA ASN A 341 14.47 -5.85 36.53
C ASN A 341 15.83 -6.29 35.94
N ASN A 342 16.01 -6.35 34.61
CA ASN A 342 17.28 -6.74 33.96
C ASN A 342 17.81 -8.15 34.32
N ILE A 343 17.00 -8.97 35.01
CA ILE A 343 17.31 -10.38 35.28
C ILE A 343 16.46 -11.20 34.31
N ILE A 344 17.11 -11.88 33.37
CA ILE A 344 16.45 -12.83 32.47
C ILE A 344 16.03 -14.03 33.31
N LYS A 345 14.81 -14.03 33.83
CA LYS A 345 14.22 -15.25 34.39
C LYS A 345 13.74 -16.08 33.20
N ASN A 346 14.33 -17.25 33.00
CA ASN A 346 13.97 -18.13 31.87
C ASN A 346 12.55 -18.68 32.06
N GLY A 347 11.54 -17.91 31.65
CA GLY A 347 10.12 -18.27 31.72
C GLY A 347 9.70 -19.35 30.72
N PHE A 348 10.59 -19.75 29.80
CA PHE A 348 10.27 -20.80 28.82
C PHE A 348 10.12 -22.16 29.47
N ASP A 349 10.84 -22.45 30.55
CA ASP A 349 10.67 -23.72 31.24
C ASP A 349 9.27 -23.84 31.87
N GLU A 350 8.79 -22.78 32.52
CA GLU A 350 7.44 -22.72 33.06
C GLU A 350 6.39 -22.79 31.95
N PHE A 351 6.59 -22.07 30.85
CA PHE A 351 5.73 -22.14 29.67
C PHE A 351 5.67 -23.58 29.10
N LEU A 352 6.82 -24.18 28.79
CA LEU A 352 6.91 -25.54 28.27
C LEU A 352 6.28 -26.56 29.23
N ASN A 353 6.42 -26.36 30.54
CA ASN A 353 5.81 -27.23 31.54
C ASN A 353 4.28 -27.07 31.61
N THR A 354 3.77 -25.85 31.55
CA THR A 354 2.32 -25.57 31.65
C THR A 354 1.57 -25.97 30.38
N GLN A 355 2.20 -25.89 29.21
CA GLN A 355 1.53 -26.12 27.91
C GLN A 355 1.60 -27.56 27.39
N LYS A 356 2.19 -28.50 28.14
CA LYS A 356 2.41 -29.90 27.73
C LYS A 356 1.17 -30.56 27.12
N LYS A 357 0.00 -30.39 27.77
CA LYS A 357 -1.26 -31.00 27.33
C LYS A 357 -1.73 -30.43 25.99
N SER A 358 -1.70 -29.11 25.83
CA SER A 358 -2.09 -28.45 24.58
C SER A 358 -1.13 -28.79 23.44
N ILE A 359 0.18 -28.84 23.71
CA ILE A 359 1.19 -29.28 22.73
C ILE A 359 0.98 -30.74 22.33
N LYS A 360 0.70 -31.63 23.29
CA LYS A 360 0.35 -33.04 23.01
C LYS A 360 -0.85 -33.13 22.06
N VAL A 361 -1.94 -32.42 22.36
CA VAL A 361 -3.14 -32.40 21.51
C VAL A 361 -2.81 -31.90 20.11
N LEU A 362 -2.03 -30.83 19.98
CA LEU A 362 -1.59 -30.31 18.68
C LEU A 362 -0.84 -31.37 17.86
N PHE A 363 0.10 -32.08 18.46
CA PHE A 363 0.87 -33.11 17.76
C PHE A 363 0.03 -34.35 17.41
N GLU A 364 -0.71 -34.90 18.38
CA GLU A 364 -1.46 -36.16 18.20
C GLU A 364 -2.67 -36.01 17.29
N ASN A 365 -3.44 -34.92 17.43
CA ASN A 365 -4.74 -34.78 16.78
C ASN A 365 -4.69 -33.87 15.56
N HIS A 366 -3.77 -32.90 15.52
CA HIS A 366 -3.75 -31.89 14.46
C HIS A 366 -2.58 -32.11 13.50
N PHE A 367 -1.33 -31.96 13.93
CA PHE A 367 -0.17 -32.10 13.05
C PHE A 367 -0.08 -33.51 12.45
N ASN A 368 -0.39 -34.55 13.24
CA ASN A 368 -0.42 -35.91 12.73
C ASN A 368 -1.47 -36.13 11.62
N ASN A 369 -2.46 -35.26 11.45
CA ASN A 369 -3.49 -35.38 10.42
C ASN A 369 -3.42 -34.26 9.35
N ALA A 370 -2.35 -33.46 9.33
CA ALA A 370 -2.28 -32.24 8.52
C ALA A 370 -2.31 -32.48 6.99
N ASP A 371 -1.99 -33.68 6.53
CA ASP A 371 -2.09 -34.10 5.12
C ASP A 371 -3.55 -34.27 4.64
N LYS A 372 -4.46 -34.55 5.57
CA LYS A 372 -5.91 -34.71 5.31
C LYS A 372 -6.75 -33.56 5.85
N ASP A 373 -6.25 -32.89 6.88
CA ASP A 373 -6.97 -31.91 7.68
C ASP A 373 -6.08 -30.66 7.88
N ARG A 374 -5.80 -29.98 6.75
CA ARG A 374 -4.95 -28.80 6.66
C ARG A 374 -5.55 -27.66 7.49
N MET A 375 -4.70 -26.85 8.11
CA MET A 375 -5.17 -25.90 9.11
C MET A 375 -4.54 -24.52 9.02
N ILE A 376 -5.28 -23.53 9.53
CA ILE A 376 -4.72 -22.25 9.96
C ILE A 376 -4.58 -22.29 11.48
N ILE A 377 -3.42 -22.00 12.03
CA ILE A 377 -3.19 -21.86 13.47
C ILE A 377 -2.94 -20.38 13.83
N HIS A 378 -3.67 -19.86 14.81
CA HIS A 378 -3.54 -18.45 15.21
C HIS A 378 -3.72 -18.23 16.71
N CYS A 379 -3.34 -17.03 17.16
CA CYS A 379 -3.74 -16.46 18.45
C CYS A 379 -4.39 -15.09 18.16
N GLU A 380 -4.14 -14.05 18.95
CA GLU A 380 -4.60 -12.69 18.60
C GLU A 380 -3.83 -12.11 17.40
N SER A 381 -2.50 -11.97 17.54
CA SER A 381 -1.63 -11.38 16.51
C SER A 381 -0.91 -12.41 15.65
N GLY A 382 -0.97 -13.70 16.03
CA GLY A 382 -0.23 -14.76 15.34
C GLY A 382 1.27 -14.73 15.56
N LYS A 383 1.75 -13.99 16.58
CA LYS A 383 3.18 -13.76 16.84
C LYS A 383 3.70 -14.67 17.95
N ASP A 384 3.35 -14.40 19.21
CA ASP A 384 4.00 -15.03 20.36
C ASP A 384 3.58 -16.50 20.51
N ARG A 385 2.36 -16.79 21.00
CA ARG A 385 1.88 -18.18 21.17
C ARG A 385 1.98 -19.01 19.90
N THR A 386 1.47 -18.48 18.78
CA THR A 386 1.56 -19.16 17.47
C THR A 386 3.01 -19.37 17.05
N GLY A 387 3.87 -18.36 17.19
CA GLY A 387 5.27 -18.46 16.80
C GLY A 387 6.07 -19.44 17.64
N LEU A 388 5.81 -19.52 18.95
CA LEU A 388 6.46 -20.51 19.83
C LEU A 388 6.03 -21.93 19.47
N ILE A 389 4.73 -22.17 19.23
CA ILE A 389 4.23 -23.48 18.80
C ILE A 389 4.81 -23.89 17.44
N ILE A 390 4.83 -22.97 16.47
CA ILE A 390 5.44 -23.22 15.15
C ILE A 390 6.95 -23.44 15.27
N ALA A 391 7.65 -22.72 16.15
CA ALA A 391 9.08 -22.93 16.39
C ALA A 391 9.38 -24.33 16.94
N ILE A 392 8.59 -24.83 17.89
CA ILE A 392 8.72 -26.20 18.42
C ILE A 392 8.51 -27.23 17.30
N LEU A 393 7.50 -27.03 16.45
CA LEU A 393 7.23 -27.92 15.31
C LEU A 393 8.40 -27.91 14.31
N LEU A 394 8.87 -26.73 13.89
CA LEU A 394 9.96 -26.61 12.91
C LEU A 394 11.28 -27.18 13.45
N ASP A 395 11.60 -26.96 14.72
CA ASP A 395 12.79 -27.52 15.37
C ASP A 395 12.72 -29.05 15.44
N PHE A 396 11.56 -29.62 15.80
CA PHE A 396 11.31 -31.06 15.76
C PHE A 396 11.46 -31.65 14.34
N LEU A 397 11.06 -30.91 13.31
CA LEU A 397 11.20 -31.31 11.90
C LEU A 397 12.64 -31.16 11.38
N GLY A 398 13.57 -30.62 12.18
CA GLY A 398 14.99 -30.51 11.83
C GLY A 398 15.35 -29.21 11.09
N VAL A 399 14.46 -28.22 11.07
CA VAL A 399 14.76 -26.88 10.53
C VAL A 399 15.75 -26.16 11.45
N GLU A 400 16.72 -25.46 10.87
CA GLU A 400 17.77 -24.79 11.63
C GLU A 400 17.23 -23.62 12.43
N LYS A 401 17.75 -23.44 13.65
CA LYS A 401 17.43 -22.29 14.53
C LYS A 401 17.48 -20.95 13.81
N ARG A 402 18.48 -20.70 12.93
CA ARG A 402 18.57 -19.46 12.12
C ARG A 402 17.32 -19.22 11.25
N VAL A 403 16.80 -20.28 10.63
CA VAL A 403 15.64 -20.23 9.74
C VAL A 403 14.35 -20.10 10.54
N ILE A 404 14.24 -20.78 11.69
CA ILE A 404 13.13 -20.63 12.63
C ILE A 404 13.06 -19.19 13.14
N LYS A 405 14.21 -18.58 13.47
CA LYS A 405 14.29 -17.15 13.83
C LYS A 405 13.76 -16.27 12.71
N LYS A 406 14.14 -16.53 11.45
CA LYS A 406 13.65 -15.78 10.30
C LYS A 406 12.12 -15.88 10.15
N ASP A 407 11.53 -17.07 10.30
CA ASP A 407 10.07 -17.21 10.28
C ASP A 407 9.39 -16.46 11.42
N PHE A 408 9.93 -16.57 12.64
CA PHE A 408 9.38 -15.88 13.80
C PHE A 408 9.44 -14.35 13.65
N MET A 409 10.57 -13.83 13.19
CA MET A 409 10.79 -12.40 12.97
C MET A 409 9.96 -11.84 11.81
N SER A 410 9.42 -12.70 10.94
CA SER A 410 8.50 -12.29 9.87
C SER A 410 7.11 -11.89 10.40
N SER A 411 6.84 -11.97 11.71
CA SER A 411 5.53 -11.60 12.29
C SER A 411 5.28 -10.09 12.54
N TYR A 412 5.99 -9.20 11.84
CA TYR A 412 5.67 -7.76 11.65
C TYR A 412 5.40 -6.91 12.91
N GLN A 413 5.85 -7.35 14.07
CA GLN A 413 5.70 -6.68 15.38
C GLN A 413 7.07 -6.68 16.09
N ASP A 414 7.19 -5.98 17.24
CA ASP A 414 8.37 -5.92 18.14
C ASP A 414 8.79 -7.31 18.66
N SER A 415 9.16 -8.18 17.74
CA SER A 415 9.53 -9.58 17.94
C SER A 415 11.00 -9.55 18.26
N SER A 416 11.38 -10.23 19.34
CA SER A 416 12.79 -10.34 19.68
C SER A 416 13.26 -11.73 19.32
N GLU A 417 14.25 -11.80 18.44
CA GLU A 417 14.84 -13.07 18.01
C GLU A 417 15.40 -13.88 19.20
N ILE A 418 15.75 -13.19 20.30
CA ILE A 418 16.22 -13.80 21.55
C ILE A 418 15.20 -14.78 22.13
N LEU A 419 13.91 -14.62 21.84
CA LEU A 419 12.87 -15.53 22.32
C LEU A 419 13.03 -16.93 21.74
N ILE A 420 13.37 -17.03 20.46
CA ILE A 420 13.60 -18.31 19.80
C ILE A 420 14.91 -18.93 20.26
N ASP A 421 15.95 -18.12 20.45
CA ASP A 421 17.19 -18.59 21.06
C ASP A 421 16.94 -19.16 22.45
N MET A 422 16.28 -18.41 23.34
CA MET A 422 15.95 -18.87 24.68
C MET A 422 15.04 -20.11 24.68
N LEU A 423 14.02 -20.17 23.82
CA LEU A 423 13.13 -21.34 23.71
C LEU A 423 13.91 -22.59 23.32
N ILE A 424 14.64 -22.55 22.21
CA ILE A 424 15.35 -23.72 21.66
C ILE A 424 16.50 -24.12 22.59
N ASP A 425 17.22 -23.15 23.16
CA ASP A 425 18.30 -23.43 24.10
C ASP A 425 17.76 -24.08 25.39
N THR A 426 16.57 -23.65 25.87
CA THR A 426 15.89 -24.31 27.00
C THR A 426 15.49 -25.75 26.65
N ILE A 427 14.92 -25.96 25.46
CA ILE A 427 14.54 -27.29 24.97
C ILE A 427 15.76 -28.22 24.92
N ASN A 428 16.86 -27.75 24.35
CA ASN A 428 18.09 -28.53 24.23
C ASN A 428 18.74 -28.82 25.58
N GLN A 429 18.87 -27.82 26.46
CA GLN A 429 19.57 -27.97 27.73
C GLN A 429 18.79 -28.79 28.76
N LYS A 430 17.46 -28.60 28.86
CA LYS A 430 16.64 -29.26 29.88
C LYS A 430 16.04 -30.58 29.44
N TYR A 431 15.73 -30.70 28.16
CA TYR A 431 14.95 -31.81 27.64
C TYR A 431 15.76 -32.66 26.63
N GLY A 432 16.96 -32.23 26.24
CA GLY A 432 17.80 -32.95 25.28
C GLY A 432 17.31 -32.85 23.84
N GLY A 433 16.53 -31.81 23.51
CA GLY A 433 16.02 -31.54 22.16
C GLY A 433 14.50 -31.68 22.02
N SER A 434 13.94 -31.15 20.94
CA SER A 434 12.48 -31.08 20.74
C SER A 434 11.81 -32.46 20.68
N GLU A 435 12.45 -33.47 20.09
CA GLU A 435 11.91 -34.83 20.05
C GLU A 435 11.77 -35.44 21.45
N ASN A 436 12.80 -35.30 22.29
CA ASN A 436 12.77 -35.78 23.67
C ASN A 436 11.76 -34.99 24.53
N TYR A 437 11.68 -33.66 24.35
CA TYR A 437 10.63 -32.86 24.98
C TYR A 437 9.22 -33.37 24.63
N LEU A 438 8.94 -33.58 23.34
CA LEU A 438 7.63 -34.04 22.88
C LEU A 438 7.31 -35.46 23.37
N ARG A 439 8.29 -36.38 23.30
CA ARG A 439 8.10 -37.77 23.70
C ARG A 439 7.99 -37.93 25.21
N ASP A 440 9.00 -37.47 25.93
CA ASP A 440 9.18 -37.83 27.34
C ASP A 440 8.42 -36.88 28.27
N TYR A 441 8.15 -35.64 27.83
CA TYR A 441 7.54 -34.61 28.68
C TYR A 441 6.15 -34.17 28.23
N CYS A 442 5.86 -34.15 26.93
CA CYS A 442 4.49 -34.00 26.43
C CYS A 442 3.77 -35.34 26.29
N SER A 443 4.48 -36.47 26.42
CA SER A 443 3.90 -37.82 26.28
C SER A 443 3.26 -38.08 24.92
N VAL A 444 3.86 -37.56 23.84
CA VAL A 444 3.51 -37.88 22.45
C VAL A 444 4.23 -39.17 22.05
N SER A 445 3.52 -40.17 21.53
CA SER A 445 4.17 -41.44 21.18
C SER A 445 5.16 -41.30 20.02
N GLN A 446 6.19 -42.14 20.00
CA GLN A 446 7.18 -42.13 18.92
C GLN A 446 6.55 -42.40 17.54
N ASP A 447 5.51 -43.23 17.47
CA ASP A 447 4.78 -43.50 16.22
C ASP A 447 4.11 -42.23 15.66
N ILE A 448 3.52 -41.41 16.55
CA ILE A 448 2.94 -40.12 16.17
C ILE A 448 4.03 -39.18 15.67
N LEU A 449 5.16 -39.07 16.38
CA LEU A 449 6.28 -38.22 15.98
C LEU A 449 6.84 -38.64 14.60
N ASN A 450 7.05 -39.94 14.39
CA ASN A 450 7.49 -40.49 13.12
C ASN A 450 6.48 -40.20 11.99
N SER A 451 5.19 -40.34 12.29
CA SER A 451 4.10 -40.04 11.36
C SER A 451 4.04 -38.56 10.99
N VAL A 452 4.19 -37.65 11.95
CA VAL A 452 4.29 -36.19 11.71
C VAL A 452 5.51 -35.91 10.82
N ARG A 453 6.68 -36.44 11.16
CA ARG A 453 7.90 -36.26 10.37
C ARG A 453 7.72 -36.72 8.93
N LYS A 454 7.14 -37.91 8.71
CA LYS A 454 6.86 -38.47 7.38
C LYS A 454 5.90 -37.58 6.56
N LYS A 455 4.93 -36.93 7.20
CA LYS A 455 3.98 -36.04 6.52
C LYS A 455 4.59 -34.70 6.17
N PHE A 456 5.40 -34.13 7.06
CA PHE A 456 5.93 -32.79 6.88
C PHE A 456 7.24 -32.75 6.11
N VAL A 457 8.15 -33.71 6.28
CA VAL A 457 9.47 -33.70 5.62
C VAL A 457 9.36 -34.38 4.25
N LEU A 458 9.54 -33.59 3.19
CA LEU A 458 9.60 -34.08 1.81
C LEU A 458 10.99 -34.62 1.48
N VAL A 459 12.04 -33.88 1.84
CA VAL A 459 13.44 -34.28 1.63
C VAL A 459 14.24 -33.95 2.87
N GLN A 460 15.04 -34.91 3.31
CA GLN A 460 16.13 -34.66 4.25
C GLN A 460 17.43 -34.55 3.43
N LYS A 461 18.04 -33.36 3.43
CA LYS A 461 19.28 -33.12 2.69
C LYS A 461 20.42 -33.77 3.47
N ALA A 462 21.09 -34.74 2.84
CA ALA A 462 22.30 -35.34 3.40
C ALA A 462 23.40 -34.27 3.46
N TYR A 463 24.13 -34.23 4.57
CA TYR A 463 25.28 -33.34 4.76
C TYR A 463 26.45 -33.72 3.85
#